data_AF-X1MID5-F1
#
_entry.id   AF-X1MID5-F1
#
_cell.length_a   1.000
_cell.length_b   1.000
_cell.length_c   1.000
_cell.angle_alpha   90.00
_cell.angle_beta   90.00
_cell.angle_gamma   90.00
#
_symmetry.space_group_name_H-M   'P 1'
#
loop_
_entity.id
_entity.type
_entity.pdbx_description
1 polymer ?
#
loop_
_entity_poly.entity_id
_entity_poly.type
_entity_poly.pdbx_seq_one_letter_code
_entity_poly.pdbx_strand_id
1 'polypeptide(L)'
;MIESGFYIDMKDFDKKFNNLMKNVIPEHGDKGAFNAMNRLLEDAITKPPQAPKDIGDLWGSRIVKKAKREGKESFTEGGFNIKYARRHHEVEPGTFKYTISAKCKQPGPKFLESKMAQFKEKYGEIIAETIRKMSK
;
A
#
# COMPACT_ATOMS: atom_id res chain seq x y z
N MET A 1 -9.18 1.64 -60.93
CA MET A 1 -9.93 1.76 -59.67
C MET A 1 -9.22 2.78 -58.82
N ILE A 2 -9.85 3.91 -58.54
CA ILE A 2 -9.31 4.91 -57.61
C ILE A 2 -9.86 4.51 -56.24
N GLU A 3 -9.02 3.94 -55.38
CA GLU A 3 -9.37 3.72 -53.98
C GLU A 3 -9.44 5.10 -53.31
N SER A 4 -10.65 5.64 -53.15
CA SER A 4 -10.87 6.84 -52.36
C SER A 4 -10.85 6.46 -50.87
N GLY A 5 -9.65 6.48 -50.28
CA GLY A 5 -9.45 6.34 -48.83
C GLY A 5 -8.99 7.66 -48.22
N PHE A 6 -9.36 7.91 -46.96
CA PHE A 6 -8.77 8.96 -46.14
C PHE A 6 -8.01 8.33 -44.98
N TYR A 7 -6.92 8.98 -44.58
CA TYR A 7 -6.12 8.55 -43.43
C TYR A 7 -6.38 9.49 -42.26
N ILE A 8 -6.57 8.92 -41.06
CA ILE A 8 -6.61 9.67 -39.81
C ILE A 8 -5.16 9.79 -39.31
N ASP A 9 -4.69 11.01 -39.06
CA ASP A 9 -3.41 11.21 -38.39
C ASP A 9 -3.54 10.87 -36.90
N MET A 10 -2.95 9.73 -36.52
CA MET A 10 -2.99 9.19 -35.16
C MET A 10 -1.80 9.64 -34.30
N LYS A 11 -0.86 10.44 -34.82
CA LYS A 11 0.37 10.79 -34.09
C LYS A 11 0.10 11.44 -32.73
N ASP A 12 -0.91 12.31 -32.66
CA ASP A 12 -1.27 12.98 -31.41
C ASP A 12 -2.00 12.05 -30.44
N PHE A 13 -2.78 11.10 -30.96
CA PHE A 13 -3.36 10.03 -30.16
C PHE A 13 -2.24 9.15 -29.57
N ASP A 14 -1.30 8.69 -30.39
CA ASP A 14 -0.20 7.82 -29.96
C ASP A 14 0.67 8.49 -28.91
N LYS A 15 0.97 9.79 -29.05
CA LYS A 15 1.69 10.56 -28.02
C LYS A 15 0.92 10.61 -26.72
N LYS A 16 -0.38 10.95 -26.76
CA LYS A 16 -1.22 11.04 -25.56
C LYS A 16 -1.40 9.68 -24.89
N PHE A 17 -1.64 8.63 -25.68
CA PHE A 17 -1.77 7.25 -25.21
C PHE A 17 -0.48 6.75 -24.57
N ASN A 18 0.67 6.99 -25.20
CA ASN A 18 1.97 6.65 -24.62
C ASN A 18 2.22 7.38 -23.29
N ASN A 19 1.89 8.67 -23.20
CA ASN A 19 2.01 9.41 -21.96
C ASN A 19 1.09 8.87 -20.87
N LEU A 20 -0.16 8.53 -21.23
CA LEU A 20 -1.13 7.95 -20.32
C LEU A 20 -0.62 6.62 -19.74
N MET A 21 -0.13 5.73 -20.61
CA MET A 21 0.33 4.39 -20.23
C MET A 21 1.63 4.41 -19.44
N LYS A 22 2.56 5.33 -19.74
CA LYS A 22 3.89 5.35 -19.11
C LYS A 22 3.94 6.17 -17.83
N ASN A 23 3.13 7.21 -17.73
CA ASN A 23 3.21 8.18 -16.64
C ASN A 23 1.94 8.18 -15.79
N VAL A 24 0.80 8.48 -16.40
CA VAL A 24 -0.46 8.79 -15.69
C VAL A 24 -1.03 7.56 -14.97
N ILE A 25 -1.23 6.45 -15.68
CA ILE A 25 -1.78 5.22 -15.10
C ILE A 25 -0.87 4.69 -13.98
N PRO A 26 0.46 4.58 -14.18
CA PRO A 26 1.35 4.18 -13.10
C PRO A 26 1.28 5.13 -11.89
N GLU A 27 1.18 6.45 -12.09
CA GLU A 27 1.16 7.41 -10.96
C GLU A 27 -0.11 7.27 -10.14
N HIS A 28 -1.24 7.06 -10.80
CA HIS A 28 -2.50 6.81 -10.12
C HIS A 28 -2.54 5.41 -9.48
N GLY A 29 -1.90 4.43 -10.11
CA GLY A 29 -1.69 3.10 -9.54
C GLY A 29 -0.90 3.15 -8.24
N ASP A 30 0.17 3.94 -8.18
CA ASP A 30 0.99 4.16 -6.98
C ASP A 30 0.18 4.79 -5.83
N LYS A 31 -0.64 5.80 -6.14
CA LYS A 31 -1.57 6.41 -5.17
C LYS A 31 -2.62 5.40 -4.70
N GLY A 32 -3.15 4.59 -5.62
CA GLY A 32 -4.09 3.52 -5.32
C GLY A 32 -3.48 2.47 -4.39
N ALA A 33 -2.24 2.06 -4.64
CA ALA A 33 -1.52 1.09 -3.83
C ALA A 33 -1.25 1.63 -2.41
N PHE A 34 -0.92 2.92 -2.29
CA PHE A 34 -0.81 3.59 -1.00
C PHE A 34 -2.14 3.59 -0.22
N ASN A 35 -3.25 3.88 -0.88
CA ASN A 35 -4.57 3.87 -0.27
C ASN A 35 -4.99 2.44 0.15
N ALA A 36 -4.75 1.46 -0.72
CA ALA A 36 -5.01 0.05 -0.44
C ALA A 36 -4.20 -0.45 0.77
N MET A 37 -2.92 -0.07 0.87
CA MET A 37 -2.07 -0.41 2.01
C MET A 37 -2.57 0.21 3.32
N ASN A 38 -3.06 1.46 3.28
CA ASN A 38 -3.70 2.08 4.43
C ASN A 38 -4.97 1.35 4.87
N ARG A 39 -5.79 0.90 3.91
CA ARG A 39 -6.99 0.13 4.20
C ARG A 39 -6.66 -1.24 4.77
N LEU A 40 -5.60 -1.88 4.27
CA LEU A 40 -5.10 -3.16 4.76
C LEU A 40 -4.64 -3.04 6.22
N LEU A 41 -3.85 -2.01 6.56
CA LEU A 41 -3.44 -1.77 7.94
C LEU A 41 -4.63 -1.48 8.86
N GLU A 42 -5.63 -0.75 8.38
CA GLU A 42 -6.87 -0.52 9.12
C GLU A 42 -7.67 -1.82 9.33
N ASP A 43 -7.79 -2.67 8.31
CA ASP A 43 -8.48 -3.96 8.42
C ASP A 43 -7.71 -4.92 9.36
N ALA A 44 -6.38 -4.85 9.39
CA ALA A 44 -5.54 -5.58 10.36
C ALA A 44 -5.76 -5.10 11.81
N ILE A 45 -6.15 -3.83 11.99
CA ILE A 45 -6.47 -3.25 13.29
C ILE A 45 -7.93 -3.48 13.69
N THR A 46 -8.87 -3.52 12.75
CA THR A 46 -10.32 -3.46 13.07
C THR A 46 -11.05 -4.79 12.88
N LYS A 47 -10.47 -5.75 12.15
CA LYS A 47 -11.15 -7.01 11.80
C LYS A 47 -10.37 -8.24 12.23
N PRO A 48 -11.04 -9.34 12.61
CA PRO A 48 -10.37 -10.62 12.91
C PRO A 48 -9.82 -11.31 11.65
N PRO A 49 -8.65 -11.98 11.69
CA PRO A 49 -7.69 -11.98 12.79
C PRO A 49 -7.04 -10.60 12.93
N GLN A 50 -7.07 -10.06 14.14
CA GLN A 50 -6.71 -8.68 14.46
C GLN A 50 -5.30 -8.65 15.03
N ALA A 51 -4.54 -7.60 14.71
CA ALA A 51 -3.27 -7.34 15.38
C ALA A 51 -3.53 -7.14 16.89
N PRO A 52 -2.82 -7.86 17.78
CA PRO A 52 -3.08 -7.86 19.21
C PRO A 52 -2.95 -6.45 19.79
N LYS A 53 -3.98 -6.03 20.54
CA LYS A 53 -4.04 -4.72 21.19
C LYS A 53 -3.04 -4.59 22.34
N ASP A 54 -2.77 -5.69 23.04
CA ASP A 54 -1.99 -5.70 24.29
C ASP A 54 -0.49 -5.97 24.10
N ILE A 55 -0.04 -6.27 22.88
CA ILE A 55 1.39 -6.40 22.54
C ILE A 55 1.85 -5.09 21.92
N GLY A 56 1.95 -4.05 22.76
CA GLY A 56 2.47 -2.72 22.45
C GLY A 56 1.76 -2.04 21.29
N ASP A 57 0.98 -0.97 21.53
CA ASP A 57 0.08 -0.26 20.61
C ASP A 57 0.48 -0.29 19.11
N LEU A 58 0.27 -1.46 18.47
CA LEU A 58 0.63 -1.69 17.08
C LEU A 58 -0.23 -0.78 16.21
N TRP A 59 -1.44 -0.45 16.70
CA TRP A 59 -2.42 0.38 16.03
C TRP A 59 -1.93 1.82 15.88
N GLY A 60 -1.23 2.37 16.88
CA GLY A 60 -0.55 3.67 16.82
C GLY A 60 0.76 3.65 16.02
N SER A 61 1.33 2.48 15.73
CA SER A 61 2.66 2.33 15.10
C SER A 61 2.64 2.18 13.57
N ARG A 62 1.53 2.52 12.90
CA ARG A 62 1.36 2.33 11.45
C ARG A 62 2.46 3.06 10.66
N ILE A 63 3.08 2.34 9.74
CA ILE A 63 3.97 2.91 8.73
C ILE A 63 3.39 2.54 7.37
N VAL A 64 3.16 3.55 6.53
CA VAL A 64 3.00 3.37 5.09
C VAL A 64 3.99 4.28 4.41
N LYS A 65 4.89 3.71 3.63
CA LYS A 65 5.78 4.49 2.77
C LYS A 65 5.08 4.72 1.43
N LYS A 66 5.31 5.90 0.84
CA LYS A 66 4.88 6.16 -0.54
C LYS A 66 5.47 5.11 -1.47
N ALA A 67 4.74 4.77 -2.51
CA ALA A 67 5.20 3.85 -3.53
C ALA A 67 6.56 4.32 -4.08
N LYS A 68 7.54 3.43 -4.08
CA LYS A 68 8.81 3.62 -4.79
C LYS A 68 8.71 2.90 -6.13
N ARG A 69 9.23 3.53 -7.19
CA ARG A 69 9.39 2.85 -8.47
C ARG A 69 10.82 2.41 -8.65
N GLU A 70 10.98 1.13 -8.98
CA GLU A 70 12.24 0.58 -9.48
C GLU A 70 11.94 0.01 -10.88
N GLY A 71 12.38 0.74 -11.91
CA GLY A 71 12.09 0.39 -13.30
C GLY A 71 10.59 0.41 -13.63
N LYS A 72 10.04 -0.76 -13.99
CA LYS A 72 8.62 -0.95 -14.35
C LYS A 72 7.74 -1.38 -13.17
N GLU A 73 8.35 -1.63 -12.02
CA GLU A 73 7.66 -2.15 -10.84
C GLU A 73 7.50 -1.05 -9.81
N SER A 74 6.33 -1.03 -9.15
CA SER A 74 6.08 -0.15 -8.02
C SER A 74 5.92 -0.95 -6.73
N PHE A 75 6.62 -0.48 -5.71
CA PHE A 75 6.69 -1.12 -4.40
C PHE A 75 6.12 -0.17 -3.36
N THR A 76 5.02 -0.59 -2.73
CA THR A 76 4.47 0.12 -1.57
C THR A 76 4.75 -0.70 -0.33
N GLU A 77 5.49 -0.13 0.61
CA GLU A 77 5.83 -0.77 1.88
C GLU A 77 4.86 -0.27 2.96
N GLY A 78 4.20 -1.20 3.64
CA GLY A 78 3.35 -0.89 4.79
C GLY A 78 3.50 -1.92 5.90
N GLY A 79 3.37 -1.48 7.14
CA GLY A 79 3.52 -2.34 8.30
C GLY A 79 3.34 -1.61 9.62
N PHE A 80 3.86 -2.23 10.67
CA PHE A 80 3.81 -1.71 12.03
C PHE A 80 5.22 -1.52 12.59
N ASN A 81 5.48 -0.36 13.19
CA ASN A 81 6.75 -0.05 13.84
C ASN A 81 6.80 -0.69 15.23
N ILE A 82 7.24 -1.94 15.27
CA ILE A 82 7.35 -2.71 16.51
C ILE A 82 8.30 -2.03 17.52
N LYS A 83 9.34 -1.32 17.09
CA LYS A 83 10.25 -0.60 18.01
C LYS A 83 9.54 0.57 18.70
N TYR A 84 8.70 1.30 17.97
CA TYR A 84 7.88 2.38 18.51
C TYR A 84 6.81 1.84 19.47
N ALA A 85 6.05 0.83 19.03
CA ALA A 85 5.06 0.13 19.84
C ALA A 85 5.66 -0.41 21.15
N ARG A 86 6.86 -0.99 21.12
CA ARG A 86 7.58 -1.45 22.32
C ARG A 86 8.01 -0.33 23.25
N ARG A 87 8.54 0.78 22.71
CA ARG A 87 9.00 1.94 23.51
C ARG A 87 7.85 2.58 24.31
N HIS A 88 6.62 2.52 23.83
CA HIS A 88 5.47 3.06 24.55
C HIS A 88 4.96 2.16 25.69
N HIS A 89 5.38 0.89 25.77
CA HIS A 89 4.81 -0.09 26.69
C HIS A 89 5.79 -0.77 27.65
N GLU A 90 7.06 -0.95 27.25
CA GLU A 90 8.07 -1.63 28.08
C GLU A 90 8.90 -0.67 28.93
N VAL A 91 8.57 0.63 28.91
CA VAL A 91 9.35 1.66 29.59
C VAL A 91 8.61 2.07 30.86
N GLU A 92 9.16 1.72 32.02
CA GLU A 92 8.71 2.26 33.31
C GLU A 92 8.73 3.80 33.24
N PRO A 93 7.69 4.49 33.75
CA PRO A 93 7.65 5.95 33.76
C PRO A 93 8.93 6.53 34.34
N GLY A 94 9.70 7.27 33.53
CA GLY A 94 10.96 7.90 33.94
C GLY A 94 12.25 7.09 33.75
N THR A 95 12.23 5.97 33.01
CA THR A 95 13.44 5.16 32.75
C THR A 95 13.64 4.87 31.26
N PHE A 96 14.79 4.32 30.84
CA PHE A 96 15.07 3.86 29.46
C PHE A 96 15.57 2.39 29.45
N LYS A 97 15.00 1.53 30.29
CA LYS A 97 15.37 0.11 30.37
C LYS A 97 14.42 -0.72 29.52
N TYR A 98 14.96 -1.43 28.53
CA TYR A 98 14.20 -2.29 27.61
C TYR A 98 14.31 -3.75 28.05
N THR A 99 13.18 -4.44 28.29
CA THR A 99 13.18 -5.89 28.56
C THR A 99 13.20 -6.65 27.24
N ILE A 100 14.41 -6.86 26.72
CA ILE A 100 14.62 -7.57 25.46
C ILE A 100 14.27 -9.05 25.63
N SER A 101 13.07 -9.45 25.20
CA SER A 101 12.85 -10.85 24.80
C SER A 101 13.44 -11.03 23.39
N ALA A 102 14.66 -11.57 23.32
CA ALA A 102 15.35 -11.93 22.08
C ALA A 102 14.57 -12.93 21.19
N LYS A 103 13.39 -13.38 21.60
CA LYS A 103 12.57 -14.41 20.95
C LYS A 103 11.29 -13.90 20.28
N CYS A 104 10.92 -12.62 20.41
CA CYS A 104 9.75 -12.10 19.71
C CYS A 104 10.05 -11.89 18.21
N LYS A 105 9.95 -12.97 17.41
CA LYS A 105 9.80 -12.91 15.96
C LYS A 105 8.60 -12.02 15.64
N GLN A 106 8.78 -11.09 14.71
CA GLN A 106 7.82 -10.04 14.35
C GLN A 106 6.38 -10.63 14.21
N PRO A 107 5.42 -10.28 15.09
CA PRO A 107 4.07 -10.82 14.97
C PRO A 107 3.26 -10.14 13.85
N GLY A 108 3.68 -8.95 13.39
CA GLY A 108 2.98 -8.10 12.42
C GLY A 108 2.73 -8.71 11.03
N PRO A 109 3.71 -9.36 10.37
CA PRO A 109 3.56 -9.89 9.01
C PRO A 109 2.41 -10.88 8.87
N LYS A 110 2.22 -11.76 9.85
CA LYS A 110 1.19 -12.81 9.82
C LYS A 110 -0.24 -12.26 9.72
N PHE A 111 -0.50 -11.11 10.34
CA PHE A 111 -1.82 -10.46 10.27
C PHE A 111 -2.03 -9.80 8.90
N LEU A 112 -1.01 -9.12 8.39
CA LEU A 112 -1.07 -8.45 7.09
C LEU A 112 -1.21 -9.46 5.94
N GLU A 113 -0.46 -10.56 6.00
CA GLU A 113 -0.56 -11.68 5.05
C GLU A 113 -1.95 -12.31 5.07
N SER A 114 -2.51 -12.54 6.26
CA SER A 114 -3.87 -13.04 6.42
C SER A 114 -4.91 -12.09 5.79
N LYS A 115 -4.77 -10.77 5.99
CA LYS A 115 -5.67 -9.78 5.38
C LYS A 115 -5.51 -9.71 3.87
N MET A 116 -4.29 -9.84 3.37
CA MET A 116 -4.03 -9.91 1.94
C MET A 116 -4.71 -11.13 1.31
N ALA A 117 -4.63 -12.29 1.96
CA ALA A 117 -5.30 -13.50 1.46
C ALA A 117 -6.83 -13.35 1.47
N GLN A 118 -7.40 -12.75 2.52
CA GLN A 118 -8.86 -12.64 2.69
C GLN A 118 -9.50 -11.52 1.86
N PHE A 119 -8.84 -10.39 1.68
CA PHE A 119 -9.42 -9.17 1.10
C PHE A 119 -8.67 -8.68 -0.15
N LYS A 120 -7.93 -9.55 -0.84
CA LYS A 120 -7.15 -9.23 -2.04
C LYS A 120 -7.95 -8.42 -3.06
N GLU A 121 -9.17 -8.88 -3.37
CA GLU A 121 -10.04 -8.28 -4.37
C GLU A 121 -10.43 -6.84 -3.99
N LYS A 122 -10.86 -6.64 -2.74
CA LYS A 122 -11.17 -5.31 -2.19
C LYS A 122 -10.00 -4.33 -2.35
N TYR A 123 -8.77 -4.77 -2.09
CA TYR A 123 -7.60 -3.89 -2.24
C TYR A 123 -7.29 -3.60 -3.71
N GLY A 124 -7.48 -4.58 -4.60
CA GLY A 124 -7.40 -4.39 -6.05
C GLY A 124 -8.43 -3.39 -6.56
N GLU A 125 -9.66 -3.46 -6.06
CA GLU A 125 -10.74 -2.50 -6.38
C GLU A 125 -10.37 -1.07 -5.97
N ILE A 126 -9.78 -0.87 -4.78
CA ILE A 126 -9.32 0.45 -4.34
C ILE A 126 -8.29 1.05 -5.32
N ILE A 127 -7.39 0.21 -5.83
CA ILE A 127 -6.38 0.64 -6.82
C ILE A 127 -7.09 1.00 -8.13
N ALA A 128 -7.96 0.13 -8.64
CA ALA A 128 -8.68 0.34 -9.88
C ALA A 128 -9.59 1.59 -9.84
N GLU A 129 -10.30 1.79 -8.72
CA GLU A 129 -11.10 2.99 -8.49
C GLU A 129 -10.26 4.26 -8.47
N THR A 130 -9.07 4.21 -7.88
CA THR A 130 -8.17 5.36 -7.82
C THR A 130 -7.72 5.75 -9.22
N ILE A 131 -7.35 4.77 -10.05
CA ILE A 131 -7.01 4.99 -11.46
C ILE A 131 -8.21 5.57 -12.21
N ARG A 132 -9.41 5.00 -12.03
CA ARG A 132 -10.64 5.44 -12.72
C ARG A 132 -11.05 6.85 -12.33
N LYS A 133 -10.96 7.22 -11.06
CA LYS A 133 -11.33 8.56 -10.55
C LYS A 133 -10.38 9.64 -11.06
N MET A 134 -9.09 9.33 -11.21
CA MET A 134 -8.07 10.27 -11.66
C MET A 134 -7.88 10.30 -13.19
N SER A 135 -8.49 9.37 -13.92
CA SER A 135 -8.52 9.37 -15.40
C SER A 135 -9.72 10.15 -15.98
N LYS A 136 -10.57 10.75 -15.14
CA LYS A 136 -11.66 11.66 -15.53
C LYS A 136 -11.17 13.09 -15.49
#